data_AF-A0A5J4TLG6-F1
#
_entry.id   AF-A0A5J4TLG6-F1
#
_cell.length_a   1.000
_cell.length_b   1.000
_cell.length_c   1.000
_cell.angle_alpha   90.00
_cell.angle_beta   90.00
_cell.angle_gamma   90.00
#
_symmetry.space_group_name_H-M   'P 1'
#
loop_
_entity.id
_entity.type
_entity.pdbx_description
1 polymer ?
#
loop_
_entity_poly.entity_id
_entity_poly.type
_entity_poly.pdbx_seq_one_letter_code
_entity_poly.pdbx_strand_id
1 'polypeptide(L)'
;MLIRLMDLQQKKAENKYIDYNTVELSIILLINIFTFGSRETQKLIQNSISLSTIHLLTDNYENKTKNLIGCNADPELIIQLMRIRRVVENKYLRKLVELVKNGLMSAINQMMEKPISYEDGEDILENVLEILRQWFWGNQDISNEIFNRTDFFDRYIDLYKILAFNKVNNKLLLKLQFFTSDSRDSD
;
A
#
# COMPACT_ATOMS: atom_id res chain seq x y z
N MET A 1 -21.35 -4.10 -11.42
CA MET A 1 -20.00 -3.71 -10.94
C MET A 1 -18.93 -4.45 -11.73
N LEU A 2 -18.82 -5.78 -11.61
CA LEU A 2 -18.01 -6.66 -12.48
C LEU A 2 -18.23 -6.44 -13.98
N ILE A 3 -19.51 -6.43 -14.39
CA ILE A 3 -19.92 -6.12 -15.76
C ILE A 3 -19.37 -4.77 -16.25
N ARG A 4 -19.19 -3.79 -15.36
CA ARG A 4 -18.69 -2.45 -15.75
C ARG A 4 -17.16 -2.40 -15.88
N LEU A 5 -16.42 -3.20 -15.11
CA LEU A 5 -14.97 -3.36 -15.30
C LEU A 5 -14.66 -4.15 -16.58
N MET A 6 -15.50 -5.13 -16.94
CA MET A 6 -15.40 -5.85 -18.21
C MET A 6 -15.85 -4.97 -19.40
N ASP A 7 -16.91 -4.16 -19.26
CA ASP A 7 -17.36 -3.16 -20.25
C ASP A 7 -16.30 -2.08 -20.51
N LEU A 8 -15.46 -1.78 -19.50
CA LEU A 8 -14.28 -0.92 -19.63
C LEU A 8 -13.23 -1.47 -20.60
N GLN A 9 -13.00 -2.79 -20.59
CA GLN A 9 -12.08 -3.45 -21.53
C GLN A 9 -12.59 -3.30 -22.95
N GLN A 10 -13.89 -3.51 -23.14
CA GLN A 10 -14.54 -3.41 -24.44
C GLN A 10 -14.54 -1.95 -24.95
N LYS A 11 -14.85 -0.97 -24.10
CA LYS A 11 -14.85 0.45 -24.48
C LYS A 11 -13.45 1.01 -24.76
N LYS A 12 -12.41 0.59 -24.02
CA LYS A 12 -11.00 0.92 -24.32
C LYS A 12 -10.61 0.38 -25.70
N ALA A 13 -10.95 -0.87 -26.00
CA ALA A 13 -10.66 -1.48 -27.30
C ALA A 13 -11.39 -0.79 -28.47
N GLU A 14 -12.56 -0.21 -28.20
CA GLU A 14 -13.41 0.46 -29.19
C GLU A 14 -13.21 1.99 -29.26
N ASN A 15 -12.23 2.57 -28.54
CA ASN A 15 -12.01 4.03 -28.43
C ASN A 15 -13.27 4.83 -28.05
N LYS A 16 -14.15 4.23 -27.23
CA LYS A 16 -15.38 4.86 -26.76
C LYS A 16 -15.13 5.67 -25.49
N TYR A 17 -15.98 6.69 -25.27
CA TYR A 17 -15.95 7.51 -24.06
C TYR A 17 -16.02 6.65 -22.80
N ILE A 18 -15.07 6.88 -21.89
CA ILE A 18 -14.98 6.24 -20.58
C ILE A 18 -15.35 7.27 -19.52
N ASP A 19 -16.36 6.97 -18.72
CA ASP A 19 -16.67 7.76 -17.52
C ASP A 19 -15.73 7.36 -16.38
N TYR A 20 -14.63 8.10 -16.26
CA TYR A 20 -13.58 7.84 -15.29
C TYR A 20 -14.08 7.92 -13.83
N ASN A 21 -15.02 8.81 -13.51
CA ASN A 21 -15.56 8.95 -12.15
C ASN A 21 -16.34 7.70 -11.72
N THR A 22 -17.16 7.15 -12.62
CA THR A 22 -17.90 5.91 -12.36
C THR A 22 -16.96 4.73 -12.13
N VAL A 23 -15.85 4.67 -12.88
CA VAL A 23 -14.84 3.63 -12.73
C VAL A 23 -14.14 3.75 -11.39
N GLU A 24 -13.71 4.96 -11.02
CA GLU A 24 -13.06 5.25 -9.75
C GLU A 24 -13.93 4.82 -8.56
N LEU A 25 -15.21 5.23 -8.55
CA LEU A 25 -16.17 4.85 -7.52
C LEU A 25 -16.38 3.33 -7.45
N SER A 26 -16.35 2.65 -8.60
CA SER A 26 -16.45 1.20 -8.66
C SER A 26 -15.23 0.51 -8.04
N ILE A 27 -14.02 1.02 -8.27
CA ILE A 27 -12.80 0.51 -7.66
C ILE A 27 -12.84 0.72 -6.14
N ILE A 28 -13.23 1.91 -5.67
CA ILE A 28 -13.38 2.19 -4.24
C ILE A 28 -14.38 1.24 -3.58
N LEU A 29 -15.53 1.02 -4.23
CA LEU A 29 -16.55 0.10 -3.74
C LEU A 29 -16.01 -1.34 -3.65
N LEU A 30 -15.28 -1.80 -4.68
CA LEU A 30 -14.65 -3.11 -4.68
C LEU A 30 -13.65 -3.27 -3.54
N ILE A 31 -12.76 -2.29 -3.35
CA ILE A 31 -11.80 -2.28 -2.24
C ILE A 31 -12.53 -2.37 -0.89
N ASN A 32 -13.62 -1.62 -0.73
CA ASN A 32 -14.42 -1.67 0.50
C ASN A 32 -15.10 -3.02 0.71
N ILE A 33 -15.67 -3.62 -0.34
CA ILE A 33 -16.29 -4.96 -0.23
C ILE A 33 -15.22 -6.02 0.03
N PHE A 34 -14.04 -5.91 -0.56
CA PHE A 34 -12.91 -6.77 -0.22
C PHE A 34 -12.50 -6.64 1.25
N THR A 35 -12.47 -5.41 1.76
CA THR A 35 -11.98 -5.12 3.12
C THR A 35 -13.01 -5.48 4.21
N PHE A 36 -14.29 -5.27 3.94
CA PHE A 36 -15.37 -5.40 4.94
C PHE A 36 -16.37 -6.51 4.65
N GLY A 37 -16.27 -7.16 3.48
CA GLY A 37 -17.11 -8.29 3.10
C GLY A 37 -16.72 -9.57 3.83
N SER A 38 -17.61 -10.58 3.77
CA SER A 38 -17.31 -11.91 4.31
C SER A 38 -16.24 -12.61 3.47
N ARG A 39 -15.64 -13.68 4.02
CA ARG A 39 -14.67 -14.52 3.28
C ARG A 39 -15.27 -15.09 1.99
N GLU A 40 -16.54 -15.45 2.02
CA GLU A 40 -17.27 -15.94 0.84
C GLU A 40 -17.39 -14.85 -0.21
N THR A 41 -17.69 -13.61 0.21
CA THR A 41 -17.78 -12.46 -0.69
C THR A 41 -16.43 -12.13 -1.32
N GLN A 42 -15.35 -12.14 -0.53
CA GLN A 42 -13.98 -11.94 -1.02
C GLN A 42 -13.61 -12.99 -2.08
N LYS A 43 -13.86 -14.27 -1.80
CA LYS A 43 -13.60 -15.37 -2.75
C LYS A 43 -14.39 -15.23 -4.04
N LEU A 44 -15.67 -14.85 -3.95
CA LEU A 44 -16.50 -14.62 -5.14
C LEU A 44 -15.92 -13.51 -6.02
N ILE A 45 -15.39 -12.45 -5.41
CA ILE A 45 -14.76 -11.36 -6.17
C ILE A 45 -13.42 -11.80 -6.77
N GLN A 46 -12.55 -12.46 -6.00
CA GLN A 46 -11.27 -13.00 -6.51
C GLN A 46 -11.48 -13.94 -7.71
N ASN A 47 -12.52 -14.77 -7.66
CA ASN A 47 -12.83 -15.70 -8.74
C ASN A 47 -13.45 -15.03 -9.96
N SER A 48 -13.96 -13.80 -9.83
CA SER A 48 -14.69 -13.11 -10.91
C SER A 48 -13.89 -11.98 -11.55
N ILE A 49 -12.84 -11.47 -10.90
CA ILE A 49 -11.93 -10.48 -11.46
C ILE A 49 -10.54 -11.09 -11.60
N SER A 50 -10.07 -11.28 -12.83
CA SER A 50 -8.69 -11.70 -13.05
C SER A 50 -7.70 -10.57 -12.72
N LEU A 51 -6.51 -10.93 -12.25
CA LEU A 51 -5.42 -9.99 -12.02
C LEU A 51 -5.05 -9.21 -13.29
N SER A 52 -5.10 -9.86 -14.45
CA SER A 52 -4.93 -9.21 -15.75
C SER A 52 -5.95 -8.11 -16.02
N THR A 53 -7.19 -8.25 -15.52
CA THR A 53 -8.22 -7.20 -15.62
C THR A 53 -7.89 -6.02 -14.71
N ILE A 54 -7.35 -6.28 -13.52
CA ILE A 54 -6.91 -5.26 -12.57
C ILE A 54 -5.77 -4.43 -13.16
N HIS A 55 -4.77 -5.07 -13.78
CA HIS A 55 -3.62 -4.37 -14.39
C HIS A 55 -3.97 -3.41 -15.54
N LEU A 56 -5.15 -3.54 -16.15
CA LEU A 56 -5.58 -2.59 -17.20
C LEU A 56 -6.07 -1.25 -16.63
N LEU A 57 -6.22 -1.13 -15.31
CA LEU A 57 -6.66 0.06 -14.59
C LEU A 57 -5.49 0.98 -14.17
N THR A 58 -4.25 0.50 -14.28
CA THR A 58 -3.06 1.15 -13.67
C THR A 58 -2.81 2.56 -14.21
N ASP A 59 -3.05 2.83 -15.50
CA ASP A 59 -2.73 4.12 -16.13
C ASP A 59 -3.46 5.33 -15.52
N ASN A 60 -4.70 5.16 -15.06
CA ASN A 60 -5.53 6.27 -14.57
C ASN A 60 -5.84 6.18 -13.07
N TYR A 61 -5.51 5.06 -12.43
CA TYR A 61 -5.91 4.77 -11.05
C TYR A 61 -4.79 4.13 -10.23
N GLU A 62 -3.52 4.35 -10.60
CA GLU A 62 -2.32 3.65 -10.10
C GLU A 62 -2.41 3.24 -8.62
N ASN A 63 -2.61 4.18 -7.68
CA ASN A 63 -2.70 3.86 -6.24
C ASN A 63 -3.92 3.00 -5.86
N LYS A 64 -5.08 3.22 -6.49
CA LYS A 64 -6.28 2.42 -6.23
C LYS A 64 -6.16 1.03 -6.83
N THR A 65 -5.51 0.92 -8.00
CA THR A 65 -5.20 -0.36 -8.64
C THR A 65 -4.27 -1.19 -7.77
N LYS A 66 -3.20 -0.60 -7.20
CA LYS A 66 -2.29 -1.27 -6.25
C LYS A 66 -3.02 -1.83 -5.02
N ASN A 67 -3.98 -1.10 -4.47
CA ASN A 67 -4.80 -1.60 -3.37
C ASN A 67 -5.68 -2.79 -3.80
N LEU A 68 -6.23 -2.76 -5.01
CA LEU A 68 -7.04 -3.85 -5.55
C LEU A 68 -6.19 -5.11 -5.84
N ILE A 69 -4.96 -4.93 -6.35
CA ILE A 69 -3.95 -6.00 -6.50
C ILE A 69 -3.69 -6.64 -5.14
N GLY A 70 -3.41 -5.82 -4.11
CA GLY A 70 -3.23 -6.30 -2.75
C GLY A 70 -4.43 -7.05 -2.18
N CYS A 71 -5.65 -6.55 -2.41
CA CYS A 71 -6.88 -7.24 -2.00
C CYS A 71 -7.04 -8.60 -2.67
N ASN A 72 -6.59 -8.72 -3.92
CA ASN A 72 -6.63 -9.97 -4.67
C ASN A 72 -5.60 -10.98 -4.15
N ALA A 73 -4.39 -10.53 -3.81
CA ALA A 73 -3.29 -11.38 -3.35
C ALA A 73 -3.40 -11.78 -1.86
N ASP A 74 -3.54 -10.79 -0.96
CA ASP A 74 -3.67 -11.01 0.49
C ASP A 74 -4.67 -9.98 1.08
N PRO A 75 -5.98 -10.30 1.08
CA PRO A 75 -7.00 -9.40 1.63
C PRO A 75 -6.82 -9.16 3.13
N GLU A 76 -6.26 -10.12 3.89
CA GLU A 76 -6.03 -9.95 5.33
C GLU A 76 -4.93 -8.92 5.59
N LEU A 77 -3.85 -8.95 4.82
CA LEU A 77 -2.80 -7.93 4.87
C LEU A 77 -3.37 -6.52 4.60
N ILE A 78 -4.18 -6.37 3.55
CA ILE A 78 -4.78 -5.07 3.23
C ILE A 78 -5.74 -4.60 4.33
N ILE A 79 -6.53 -5.50 4.91
CA ILE A 79 -7.39 -5.18 6.05
C ILE A 79 -6.56 -4.66 7.23
N GLN A 80 -5.43 -5.30 7.53
CA GLN A 80 -4.53 -4.88 8.60
C GLN A 80 -3.91 -3.51 8.30
N LEU A 81 -3.46 -3.27 7.08
CA LEU A 81 -2.92 -1.98 6.64
C LEU A 81 -3.96 -0.86 6.73
N MET A 82 -5.20 -1.10 6.31
CA MET A 82 -6.28 -0.11 6.45
C MET A 82 -6.63 0.16 7.91
N ARG A 83 -6.59 -0.84 8.79
CA ARG A 83 -6.78 -0.65 10.22
C ARG A 83 -5.67 0.21 10.82
N ILE A 84 -4.41 -0.08 10.49
CA ILE A 84 -3.26 0.75 10.91
C ILE A 84 -3.45 2.17 10.42
N ARG A 85 -3.70 2.35 9.12
CA ARG A 85 -3.93 3.66 8.51
C ARG A 85 -5.00 4.46 9.25
N ARG A 86 -6.18 3.86 9.50
CA ARG A 86 -7.27 4.49 10.25
C ARG A 86 -6.88 4.84 11.69
N VAL A 87 -6.17 3.95 12.36
CA VAL A 87 -5.71 4.23 13.73
C VAL A 87 -4.75 5.40 13.72
N VAL A 88 -3.81 5.43 12.78
CA VAL A 88 -2.77 6.44 12.70
C VAL A 88 -3.33 7.81 12.29
N GLU A 89 -4.25 7.85 11.32
CA GLU A 89 -4.95 9.06 10.85
C GLU A 89 -5.72 9.78 11.97
N ASN A 90 -6.25 9.04 12.94
CA ASN A 90 -7.15 9.56 13.98
C ASN A 90 -6.44 9.85 15.32
N LYS A 91 -5.11 9.82 15.37
CA LYS A 91 -4.35 9.94 16.63
C LYS A 91 -3.44 11.16 16.61
N TYR A 92 -3.42 11.85 17.75
CA TYR A 92 -2.44 12.88 18.04
C TYR A 92 -1.04 12.26 18.20
N LEU A 93 -0.01 13.06 17.90
CA LEU A 93 1.39 12.67 17.86
C LEU A 93 1.85 11.82 19.06
N ARG A 94 1.49 12.20 20.30
CA ARG A 94 1.87 11.44 21.52
C ARG A 94 1.40 9.99 21.48
N LYS A 95 0.20 9.73 20.96
CA LYS A 95 -0.34 8.37 20.86
C LYS A 95 0.35 7.58 19.75
N LEU A 96 0.83 8.23 18.69
CA LEU A 96 1.65 7.56 17.67
C LEU A 96 2.99 7.11 18.25
N VAL A 97 3.64 7.95 19.04
CA VAL A 97 4.87 7.58 19.77
C VAL A 97 4.63 6.40 20.70
N GLU A 98 3.52 6.39 21.45
CA GLU A 98 3.14 5.24 22.29
C GLU A 98 2.92 3.96 21.47
N LEU A 99 2.29 4.05 20.29
CA LEU A 99 2.11 2.89 19.42
C LEU A 99 3.44 2.32 18.93
N VAL A 100 4.41 3.19 18.57
CA VAL A 100 5.77 2.75 18.23
C VAL A 100 6.40 2.01 19.41
N LYS A 101 6.33 2.59 20.62
CA LYS A 101 6.84 1.97 21.85
C LYS A 101 6.19 0.62 22.17
N ASN A 102 4.91 0.46 21.81
CA ASN A 102 4.15 -0.76 22.02
C ASN A 102 4.30 -1.78 20.87
N GLY A 103 5.26 -1.59 19.96
CA GLY A 103 5.61 -2.60 18.96
C GLY A 103 4.91 -2.46 17.61
N LEU A 104 4.33 -1.29 17.28
CA LEU A 104 3.73 -1.05 15.95
C LEU A 104 4.74 -1.35 14.82
N MET A 105 6.01 -0.99 14.99
CA MET A 105 7.04 -1.24 13.96
C MET A 105 7.30 -2.73 13.74
N SER A 106 7.18 -3.55 14.79
CA SER A 106 7.30 -5.01 14.64
C SER A 106 6.16 -5.58 13.81
N ALA A 107 4.93 -5.09 14.01
CA ALA A 107 3.79 -5.46 13.17
C ALA A 107 3.97 -5.02 11.72
N ILE A 108 4.51 -3.80 11.49
CA ILE A 108 4.79 -3.31 10.14
C ILE A 108 5.90 -4.15 9.47
N ASN A 109 6.96 -4.52 10.19
CA ASN A 109 8.02 -5.39 9.68
C ASN A 109 7.45 -6.72 9.14
N GLN A 110 6.59 -7.39 9.90
CA GLN A 110 5.93 -8.61 9.46
C GLN A 110 5.06 -8.39 8.21
N MET A 111 4.41 -7.23 8.10
CA MET A 111 3.61 -6.86 6.92
C MET A 111 4.47 -6.55 5.69
N MET A 112 5.72 -6.10 5.85
CA MET A 112 6.65 -5.89 4.75
C MET A 112 7.30 -7.18 4.27
N GLU A 113 7.44 -8.21 5.10
CA GLU A 113 8.06 -9.48 4.70
C GLU A 113 7.13 -10.32 3.81
N LYS A 114 5.81 -10.28 4.05
CA LYS A 114 4.83 -11.11 3.33
C LYS A 114 4.82 -10.89 1.81
N PRO A 115 4.80 -9.64 1.29
CA PRO A 115 4.65 -9.41 -0.13
C PRO A 115 5.84 -9.86 -0.97
N ILE A 116 7.01 -10.07 -0.39
CA ILE A 116 8.23 -10.50 -1.11
C ILE A 116 7.98 -11.79 -1.93
N SER A 117 7.05 -12.63 -1.47
CA SER A 117 6.69 -13.90 -2.12
C SER A 117 5.57 -13.81 -3.15
N TYR A 118 4.98 -12.63 -3.37
CA TYR A 118 3.85 -12.44 -4.28
C TYR A 118 4.32 -11.94 -5.64
N GLU A 119 3.61 -12.33 -6.71
CA GLU A 119 3.90 -11.91 -8.10
C GLU A 119 3.92 -10.38 -8.23
N ASP A 120 2.98 -9.68 -7.59
CA ASP A 120 2.91 -8.21 -7.53
C ASP A 120 3.28 -7.67 -6.13
N GLY A 121 4.25 -8.31 -5.48
CA GLY A 121 4.70 -7.96 -4.13
C GLY A 121 5.14 -6.51 -3.96
N GLU A 122 5.77 -5.94 -5.00
CA GLU A 122 6.26 -4.56 -5.02
C GLU A 122 5.14 -3.53 -4.87
N ASP A 123 4.01 -3.72 -5.55
CA ASP A 123 2.87 -2.81 -5.50
C ASP A 123 2.22 -2.79 -4.12
N ILE A 124 2.22 -3.95 -3.45
CA ILE A 124 1.72 -4.10 -2.09
C ILE A 124 2.67 -3.44 -1.10
N LEU A 125 3.99 -3.62 -1.29
CA LEU A 125 5.02 -2.93 -0.50
C LEU A 125 4.92 -1.41 -0.64
N GLU A 126 4.68 -0.88 -1.83
CA GLU A 126 4.50 0.57 -2.02
C GLU A 126 3.36 1.13 -1.16
N ASN A 127 2.26 0.40 -0.96
CA ASN A 127 1.17 0.83 -0.05
C ASN A 127 1.63 0.91 1.41
N VAL A 128 2.42 -0.07 1.88
CA VAL A 128 2.99 -0.06 3.25
C VAL A 128 3.92 1.14 3.41
N LEU A 129 4.78 1.38 2.44
CA LEU A 129 5.74 2.49 2.42
C LEU A 129 5.06 3.86 2.34
N GLU A 130 3.90 3.95 1.71
CA GLU A 130 3.11 5.18 1.66
C GLU A 130 2.53 5.53 3.03
N ILE A 131 1.97 4.54 3.75
CA ILE A 131 1.48 4.73 5.13
C ILE A 131 2.62 5.20 6.04
N LEU A 132 3.79 4.56 5.94
CA LEU A 132 4.97 4.98 6.71
C LEU A 132 5.38 6.42 6.41
N ARG A 133 5.39 6.79 5.12
CA ARG A 133 5.75 8.15 4.67
C ARG A 133 4.81 9.21 5.21
N GLN A 134 3.50 9.00 5.11
CA GLN A 134 2.54 10.02 5.50
C GLN A 134 2.55 10.32 7.00
N TRP A 135 2.86 9.32 7.82
CA TRP A 135 2.54 9.40 9.25
C TRP A 135 3.72 9.28 10.21
N PHE A 136 4.84 8.74 9.77
CA PHE A 136 6.00 8.49 10.65
C PHE A 136 7.20 9.34 10.29
N TRP A 137 7.45 9.57 8.99
CA TRP A 137 8.66 10.27 8.52
C TRP A 137 8.60 11.78 8.60
N GLY A 138 7.39 12.37 8.68
CA GLY A 138 7.22 13.82 8.84
C GLY A 138 7.49 14.34 10.26
N ASN A 139 7.80 13.47 11.23
CA ASN A 139 7.99 13.86 12.62
C ASN A 139 9.27 13.29 13.23
N GLN A 140 10.09 14.20 13.79
CA GLN A 140 11.39 13.87 14.34
C GLN A 140 11.31 13.00 15.61
N ASP A 141 10.33 13.23 16.50
CA ASP A 141 10.19 12.44 17.73
C ASP A 141 9.81 11.00 17.42
N ILE A 142 8.88 10.80 16.49
CA ILE A 142 8.50 9.47 16.01
C ILE A 142 9.68 8.79 15.33
N SER A 143 10.38 9.49 14.44
CA SER A 143 11.54 8.93 13.71
C SER A 143 12.66 8.52 14.67
N ASN A 144 12.94 9.34 15.68
CA ASN A 144 13.90 9.03 16.73
C ASN A 144 13.50 7.79 17.54
N GLU A 145 12.23 7.64 17.87
CA GLU A 145 11.75 6.47 18.61
C GLU A 145 11.81 5.19 17.76
N ILE A 146 11.51 5.28 16.46
CA ILE A 146 11.68 4.14 15.54
C ILE A 146 13.17 3.76 15.46
N PHE A 147 14.06 4.74 15.22
CA PHE A 147 15.49 4.49 15.04
C PHE A 147 16.14 3.92 16.29
N ASN A 148 15.87 4.49 17.47
CA ASN A 148 16.58 4.13 18.69
C ASN A 148 16.00 2.91 19.42
N ARG A 149 14.74 2.53 19.16
CA ARG A 149 14.05 1.46 19.93
C ARG A 149 13.59 0.27 19.11
N THR A 150 13.73 0.29 17.80
CA THR A 150 13.20 -0.78 16.95
C THR A 150 14.25 -1.24 15.94
N ASP A 151 14.11 -2.48 15.47
CA ASP A 151 14.92 -3.06 14.38
C ASP A 151 14.39 -2.67 12.99
N PHE A 152 13.47 -1.69 12.92
CA PHE A 152 12.76 -1.34 11.68
C PHE A 152 13.72 -0.98 10.54
N PHE A 153 14.72 -0.13 10.81
CA PHE A 153 15.64 0.30 9.76
C PHE A 153 16.57 -0.82 9.29
N ASP A 154 17.00 -1.70 10.18
CA ASP A 154 17.81 -2.87 9.81
C ASP A 154 17.02 -3.78 8.88
N ARG A 155 15.77 -4.10 9.24
CA ARG A 155 14.89 -4.90 8.39
C ARG A 155 14.54 -4.22 7.08
N TYR A 156 14.35 -2.91 7.11
CA TYR A 156 14.09 -2.11 5.92
C TYR A 156 15.26 -2.17 4.92
N ILE A 157 16.49 -2.10 5.42
CA ILE A 157 17.70 -2.25 4.61
C ILE A 157 17.82 -3.68 4.06
N ASP A 158 17.47 -4.70 4.84
CA ASP A 158 17.50 -6.08 4.37
C ASP A 158 16.44 -6.35 3.30
N LEU A 159 15.23 -5.80 3.46
CA LEU A 159 14.21 -5.76 2.41
C LEU A 159 14.72 -5.11 1.13
N TYR A 160 15.43 -3.99 1.23
CA TYR A 160 16.04 -3.31 0.10
C TYR A 160 17.06 -4.19 -0.66
N LYS A 161 17.85 -5.01 0.06
CA LYS A 161 18.82 -5.93 -0.56
C LYS A 161 18.14 -7.10 -1.28
N ILE A 162 16.97 -7.52 -0.80
CA ILE A 162 16.21 -8.67 -1.33
C ILE A 162 15.42 -8.26 -2.58
N LEU A 163 14.86 -7.05 -2.60
CA LEU A 163 14.15 -6.52 -3.76
C LEU A 163 15.18 -6.22 -4.87
N ALA A 164 15.15 -7.03 -5.93
CA ALA A 164 16.01 -6.83 -7.10
C ALA A 164 15.88 -5.39 -7.63
N PHE A 165 17.01 -4.78 -8.02
CA PHE A 165 17.10 -3.38 -8.50
C PHE A 165 16.07 -3.03 -9.58
N ASN A 166 14.89 -2.57 -9.17
CA ASN A 166 13.84 -2.00 -10.02
C ASN A 166 13.19 -0.80 -9.31
N LYS A 167 12.26 -0.09 -9.97
CA LYS A 167 11.68 1.24 -9.64
C LYS A 167 11.51 1.56 -8.14
N VAL A 168 11.13 0.57 -7.31
CA VAL A 168 11.01 0.70 -5.85
C VAL A 168 12.34 1.05 -5.18
N ASN A 169 13.47 0.49 -5.63
CA ASN A 169 14.81 0.79 -5.12
C ASN A 169 15.21 2.26 -5.31
N ASN A 170 14.82 2.92 -6.41
CA ASN A 170 15.08 4.35 -6.56
C ASN A 170 14.27 5.21 -5.57
N LYS A 171 13.01 4.85 -5.31
CA LYS A 171 12.20 5.54 -4.28
C LYS A 171 12.71 5.27 -2.86
N LEU A 172 13.20 4.06 -2.60
CA LEU A 172 13.79 3.66 -1.32
C LEU A 172 15.14 4.35 -1.07
N LEU A 173 16.02 4.42 -2.08
CA LEU A 173 17.30 5.13 -2.03
C LEU A 173 17.12 6.63 -1.80
N LEU A 174 16.19 7.28 -2.52
CA LEU A 174 15.88 8.70 -2.31
C LEU A 174 15.45 8.98 -0.86
N LYS A 175 14.73 8.05 -0.23
CA LYS A 175 14.31 8.18 1.18
C LYS A 175 15.47 7.95 2.15
N LEU A 176 16.31 6.95 1.93
CA LEU A 176 17.51 6.73 2.74
C LEU A 176 18.47 7.92 2.66
N GLN A 177 18.62 8.51 1.47
CA GLN A 177 19.39 9.74 1.27
C GLN A 177 18.80 10.89 2.09
N PHE A 178 17.48 11.10 2.09
CA PHE A 178 16.83 12.12 2.93
C PHE A 178 17.09 11.92 4.44
N PHE A 179 17.13 10.69 4.93
CA PHE A 179 17.41 10.40 6.35
C PHE A 179 18.88 10.57 6.75
N THR A 180 19.79 10.51 5.77
CA THR A 180 21.25 10.49 6.01
C THR A 180 21.96 11.76 5.53
N SER A 181 21.28 12.63 4.78
CA SER A 181 21.84 13.90 4.34
C SER A 181 21.67 15.01 5.39
N ASP A 182 22.78 15.69 5.73
CA ASP A 182 22.78 16.90 6.58
C ASP A 182 22.05 18.10 5.94
N SER A 183 21.77 18.04 4.64
CA SER A 183 20.98 19.03 3.92
C SER A 183 19.48 18.72 4.08
N ARG A 184 18.86 19.32 5.08
CA ARG A 184 17.39 19.39 5.15
C ARG A 184 16.95 20.49 4.18
N ASP A 185 16.30 20.12 3.09
CA ASP A 185 15.60 21.10 2.26
C ASP A 185 14.53 21.76 3.11
N SER A 186 14.73 23.04 3.37
CA SER A 186 13.72 23.95 3.88
C SER A 186 12.83 24.35 2.71
N ASP A 187 11.63 23.79 2.64
CA ASP A 187 10.43 24.41 2.08
C ASP A 187 9.16 23.66 2.55
#